data_AF-A0A9X2I8A6-F1
#
_entry.id   AF-A0A9X2I8A6-F1
#
_cell.length_a   1.000
_cell.length_b   1.000
_cell.length_c   1.000
_cell.angle_alpha   90.00
_cell.angle_beta   90.00
_cell.angle_gamma   90.00
#
_symmetry.space_group_name_H-M   'P 1'
#
loop_
_entity.id
_entity.type
_entity.pdbx_description
1 polymer ?
#
loop_
_entity_poly.entity_id
_entity_poly.type
_entity_poly.pdbx_seq_one_letter_code
_entity_poly.pdbx_strand_id
1 'polypeptide(L)'
;MNSMILTKLQNDIEESVDRYKSILAIPRKEESLLQDLELVFKYVKDTPDMHINQFNEKIVEGFGVSFNTARNVRPILERANLLMKTQDSKIKLTAMAENYFKTEEIGYLSKGFIYNYFGFLEFLYLIQKNGPSRRKDLISEWESLYEKEYGKRITTTNITQFSRIYIYLLGLGLIRLNNRKIELNDEHYLSLEKIEYW
;
A
#
# COMPACT_ATOMS: atom_id res chain seq x y z
N MET A 1 -28.26 8.96 -4.91
CA MET A 1 -27.83 7.67 -5.51
C MET A 1 -26.49 7.32 -4.92
N ASN A 2 -26.39 6.25 -4.12
CA ASN A 2 -25.07 5.73 -3.74
C ASN A 2 -24.40 5.21 -5.01
N SER A 3 -23.14 5.61 -5.26
CA SER A 3 -22.40 5.07 -6.40
C SER A 3 -22.15 3.57 -6.15
N MET A 4 -22.24 2.75 -7.19
CA MET A 4 -21.96 1.30 -7.12
C MET A 4 -20.61 1.02 -6.45
N ILE A 5 -19.63 1.89 -6.71
CA ILE A 5 -18.28 1.83 -6.11
C ILE A 5 -18.30 2.13 -4.62
N LEU A 6 -19.11 3.08 -4.15
CA LEU A 6 -19.22 3.38 -2.73
C LEU A 6 -19.82 2.21 -1.95
N THR A 7 -20.84 1.55 -2.52
CA THR A 7 -21.41 0.31 -1.94
C THR A 7 -20.39 -0.81 -1.92
N LYS A 8 -19.61 -0.98 -3.00
CA LYS A 8 -18.53 -1.97 -3.03
C LYS A 8 -17.49 -1.71 -1.93
N LEU A 9 -16.97 -0.49 -1.83
CA LEU A 9 -15.98 -0.12 -0.81
C LEU A 9 -16.49 -0.41 0.60
N GLN A 10 -17.78 -0.14 0.84
CA GLN A 10 -18.40 -0.46 2.13
C GLN A 10 -18.44 -1.98 2.39
N ASN A 11 -18.85 -2.79 1.41
CA ASN A 11 -18.86 -4.25 1.55
C ASN A 11 -17.44 -4.79 1.77
N ASP A 12 -16.45 -4.34 1.00
CA ASP A 12 -15.05 -4.73 1.14
C ASP A 12 -14.51 -4.40 2.55
N ILE A 13 -14.92 -3.27 3.15
CA ILE A 13 -14.57 -2.91 4.52
C ILE A 13 -15.20 -3.89 5.51
N GLU A 14 -16.50 -4.17 5.37
CA GLU A 14 -17.26 -5.06 6.27
C GLU A 14 -16.76 -6.51 6.24
N GLU A 15 -16.32 -7.01 5.08
CA GLU A 15 -15.77 -8.36 4.91
C GLU A 15 -14.33 -8.51 5.42
N SER A 16 -13.61 -7.40 5.61
CA SER A 16 -12.17 -7.39 5.95
C SER A 16 -11.91 -7.41 7.46
N VAL A 17 -12.08 -8.59 8.07
CA VAL A 17 -12.02 -8.76 9.54
C VAL A 17 -10.58 -8.72 10.12
N ASP A 18 -9.56 -9.10 9.34
CA ASP A 18 -8.17 -9.28 9.82
C ASP A 18 -7.14 -8.37 9.12
N ARG A 19 -7.41 -7.07 9.06
CA ARG A 19 -6.45 -6.11 8.48
C ARG A 19 -5.28 -5.82 9.40
N TYR A 20 -4.08 -5.83 8.83
CA TYR A 20 -2.87 -5.45 9.53
C TYR A 20 -2.94 -3.97 9.95
N LYS A 21 -2.29 -3.67 11.09
CA LYS A 21 -2.20 -2.33 11.66
C LYS A 21 -1.48 -1.33 10.72
N SER A 22 -1.12 -0.19 11.27
CA SER A 22 -0.35 0.89 10.65
C SER A 22 0.74 0.47 9.64
N ILE A 23 0.74 1.14 8.48
CA ILE A 23 1.77 0.99 7.45
C ILE A 23 2.98 1.89 7.76
N LEU A 24 4.17 1.40 7.39
CA LEU A 24 5.41 2.16 7.41
C LEU A 24 5.77 2.64 6.00
N ALA A 25 6.61 3.67 5.92
CA ALA A 25 7.08 4.15 4.63
C ALA A 25 8.17 3.22 4.08
N ILE A 26 8.06 2.89 2.79
CA ILE A 26 9.18 2.38 2.01
C ILE A 26 10.15 3.56 1.77
N PRO A 27 11.48 3.37 1.94
CA PRO A 27 12.45 4.42 1.65
C PRO A 27 12.34 4.88 0.20
N ARG A 28 12.65 6.16 -0.07
CA ARG A 28 12.49 6.78 -1.38
C ARG A 28 13.87 7.06 -2.00
N LYS A 29 14.06 6.72 -3.26
CA LYS A 29 15.27 6.94 -4.06
C LYS A 29 14.93 7.46 -5.45
N GLU A 30 13.91 6.88 -6.05
CA GLU A 30 13.41 7.19 -7.38
C GLU A 30 12.31 8.28 -7.37
N GLU A 31 11.92 8.74 -8.55
CA GLU A 31 10.94 9.82 -8.73
C GLU A 31 9.55 9.42 -8.18
N SER A 32 9.20 8.14 -8.26
CA SER A 32 7.90 7.61 -7.84
C SER A 32 8.02 6.41 -6.90
N LEU A 33 6.99 6.21 -6.07
CA LEU A 33 6.94 5.05 -5.18
C LEU A 33 6.91 3.73 -5.96
N LEU A 34 6.28 3.73 -7.14
CA LEU A 34 6.24 2.56 -8.01
C LEU A 34 7.65 2.15 -8.44
N GLN A 35 8.47 3.09 -8.90
CA GLN A 35 9.87 2.84 -9.26
C GLN A 35 10.70 2.38 -8.06
N ASP A 36 10.45 2.94 -6.87
CA ASP A 36 11.11 2.46 -5.64
C ASP A 36 10.75 1.01 -5.33
N LEU A 37 9.46 0.63 -5.46
CA LEU A 37 9.01 -0.75 -5.27
C LEU A 37 9.62 -1.68 -6.32
N GLU A 38 9.61 -1.28 -7.60
CA GLU A 38 10.26 -2.01 -8.69
C GLU A 38 11.74 -2.25 -8.42
N LEU A 39 12.47 -1.24 -7.91
CA LEU A 39 13.88 -1.37 -7.55
C LEU A 39 14.08 -2.40 -6.44
N VAL A 40 13.24 -2.36 -5.39
CA VAL A 40 13.28 -3.36 -4.31
C VAL A 40 13.02 -4.78 -4.86
N PHE A 41 12.02 -4.93 -5.73
CA PHE A 41 11.70 -6.24 -6.30
C PHE A 41 12.78 -6.75 -7.27
N LYS A 42 13.41 -5.85 -8.04
CA LYS A 42 14.55 -6.18 -8.91
C LYS A 42 15.71 -6.78 -8.12
N TYR A 43 16.01 -6.27 -6.91
CA TYR A 43 17.02 -6.90 -6.05
C TYR A 43 16.75 -8.38 -5.83
N VAL A 44 15.51 -8.73 -5.44
CA VAL A 44 15.11 -10.12 -5.18
C VAL A 44 15.05 -10.94 -6.47
N LYS A 45 14.54 -10.36 -7.56
CA LYS A 45 14.42 -11.02 -8.87
C LYS A 45 15.79 -11.40 -9.45
N ASP A 46 16.75 -10.48 -9.36
CA ASP A 46 18.06 -10.61 -10.01
C ASP A 46 19.06 -11.40 -9.16
N THR A 47 18.72 -11.68 -7.90
CA THR A 47 19.55 -12.48 -6.98
C THR A 47 18.76 -13.70 -6.50
N PRO A 48 18.84 -14.84 -7.21
CA PRO A 48 18.27 -16.09 -6.75
C PRO A 48 18.72 -16.40 -5.32
N ASP A 49 17.80 -16.90 -4.50
CA ASP A 49 18.08 -17.35 -3.13
C ASP A 49 18.66 -16.27 -2.19
N MET A 50 18.34 -14.99 -2.42
CA MET A 50 18.76 -13.89 -1.57
C MET A 50 18.39 -14.11 -0.10
N HIS A 51 19.39 -14.09 0.79
CA HIS A 51 19.18 -14.17 2.23
C HIS A 51 18.69 -12.83 2.80
N ILE A 52 17.91 -12.86 3.89
CA ILE A 52 17.33 -11.64 4.50
C ILE A 52 18.36 -10.56 4.84
N ASN A 53 19.54 -10.95 5.32
CA ASN A 53 20.59 -9.97 5.65
C ASN A 53 21.10 -9.26 4.41
N GLN A 54 21.34 -10.01 3.33
CA GLN A 54 21.76 -9.46 2.04
C GLN A 54 20.69 -8.54 1.44
N PHE A 55 19.41 -8.88 1.60
CA PHE A 55 18.31 -7.98 1.22
C PHE A 55 18.38 -6.65 1.97
N ASN A 56 18.53 -6.69 3.30
CA ASN A 56 18.62 -5.47 4.10
C ASN A 56 19.84 -4.63 3.72
N GLU A 57 20.99 -5.26 3.45
CA GLU A 57 22.21 -4.59 2.96
C GLU A 57 21.98 -3.89 1.62
N LYS A 58 21.37 -4.56 0.63
CA LYS A 58 21.02 -3.94 -0.66
C LYS A 58 20.07 -2.76 -0.50
N ILE A 59 19.13 -2.81 0.44
CA ILE A 59 18.26 -1.66 0.74
C ILE A 59 19.05 -0.51 1.37
N VAL A 60 19.94 -0.79 2.31
CA VAL A 60 20.82 0.23 2.93
C VAL A 60 21.66 0.92 1.86
N GLU A 61 22.32 0.15 1.00
CA GLU A 61 23.21 0.66 -0.05
C GLU A 61 22.44 1.42 -1.14
N GLY A 62 21.37 0.82 -1.66
CA GLY A 62 20.61 1.39 -2.77
C GLY A 62 19.85 2.66 -2.40
N PHE A 63 19.27 2.70 -1.20
CA PHE A 63 18.45 3.82 -0.74
C PHE A 63 19.20 4.80 0.18
N GLY A 64 20.40 4.45 0.66
CA GLY A 64 21.18 5.30 1.57
C GLY A 64 20.52 5.50 2.94
N VAL A 65 19.92 4.43 3.49
CA VAL A 65 19.14 4.50 4.74
C VAL A 65 19.73 3.66 5.87
N SER A 66 19.31 3.92 7.11
CA SER A 66 19.72 3.11 8.26
C SER A 66 19.27 1.66 8.15
N PHE A 67 20.01 0.74 8.78
CA PHE A 67 19.65 -0.68 8.82
C PHE A 67 18.26 -0.93 9.43
N ASN A 68 17.86 -0.14 10.44
CA ASN A 68 16.52 -0.24 11.04
C ASN A 68 15.42 0.12 10.05
N THR A 69 15.64 1.13 9.20
CA THR A 69 14.71 1.47 8.11
C THR A 69 14.63 0.33 7.09
N ALA A 70 15.79 -0.19 6.67
CA ALA A 70 15.87 -1.29 5.71
C ALA A 70 15.14 -2.55 6.18
N ARG A 71 15.30 -2.93 7.46
CA ARG A 71 14.63 -4.09 8.07
C ARG A 71 13.11 -4.04 8.02
N ASN A 72 12.52 -2.85 7.93
CA ASN A 72 11.07 -2.68 7.86
C ASN A 72 10.50 -2.91 6.45
N VAL A 73 11.32 -2.82 5.40
CA VAL A 73 10.87 -2.98 4.00
C VAL A 73 10.29 -4.37 3.77
N ARG A 74 11.01 -5.42 4.16
CA ARG A 74 10.55 -6.81 3.95
C ARG A 74 9.20 -7.09 4.62
N PRO A 75 9.01 -6.86 5.94
CA PRO A 75 7.71 -7.08 6.58
C PRO A 75 6.55 -6.29 5.95
N ILE A 76 6.82 -5.12 5.36
CA ILE A 76 5.79 -4.36 4.64
C ILE A 76 5.32 -5.14 3.41
N LEU A 77 6.28 -5.57 2.59
CA LEU A 77 6.03 -6.26 1.34
C LEU A 77 5.53 -7.70 1.54
N GLU A 78 5.96 -8.37 2.62
CA GLU A 78 5.42 -9.68 3.01
C GLU A 78 3.92 -9.60 3.34
N ARG A 79 3.51 -8.56 4.06
CA ARG A 79 2.08 -8.36 4.39
C ARG A 79 1.25 -7.93 3.20
N ALA A 80 1.82 -7.19 2.26
CA ALA A 80 1.16 -6.90 0.99
C ALA A 80 1.14 -8.12 0.04
N ASN A 81 1.61 -9.30 0.49
CA ASN A 81 1.78 -10.50 -0.32
C ASN A 81 2.59 -10.26 -1.61
N LEU A 82 3.68 -9.49 -1.52
CA LEU A 82 4.59 -9.20 -2.64
C LEU A 82 5.95 -9.89 -2.46
N LEU A 83 6.35 -10.13 -1.21
CA LEU A 83 7.51 -10.95 -0.86
C LEU A 83 7.10 -12.11 0.04
N MET A 84 7.89 -13.17 0.04
CA MET A 84 7.76 -14.24 1.02
C MET A 84 9.12 -14.71 1.52
N LYS A 85 9.16 -15.11 2.79
CA LYS A 85 10.30 -15.75 3.41
C LYS A 85 10.18 -17.26 3.26
N THR A 86 11.24 -17.91 2.79
CA THR A 86 11.35 -19.37 2.78
C THR A 86 11.91 -19.90 4.12
N GLN A 87 11.86 -21.22 4.31
CA GLN A 87 12.34 -21.88 5.53
C GLN A 87 13.81 -21.54 5.85
N ASP A 88 14.65 -21.35 4.84
CA ASP A 88 16.09 -21.04 4.99
C ASP A 88 16.40 -19.54 5.14
N SER A 89 15.42 -18.73 5.52
CA SER A 89 15.57 -17.27 5.60
C SER A 89 16.00 -16.59 4.29
N LYS A 90 15.65 -17.23 3.16
CA LYS A 90 15.74 -16.62 1.83
C LYS A 90 14.44 -15.87 1.53
N ILE A 91 14.53 -14.86 0.68
CA ILE A 91 13.39 -14.06 0.23
C ILE A 91 13.11 -14.39 -1.23
N LYS A 92 11.83 -14.51 -1.57
CA LYS A 92 11.34 -14.68 -2.94
C LYS A 92 10.21 -13.71 -3.23
N LEU A 93 10.03 -13.38 -4.51
CA LEU A 93 8.81 -12.75 -4.99
C LEU A 93 7.64 -13.73 -4.83
N THR A 94 6.46 -13.21 -4.52
CA THR A 94 5.20 -13.97 -4.60
C THR A 94 4.70 -14.01 -6.05
N ALA A 95 3.69 -14.85 -6.32
CA ALA A 95 3.03 -14.86 -7.62
C ALA A 95 2.50 -13.48 -8.04
N MET A 96 2.06 -12.66 -7.09
CA MET A 96 1.58 -11.30 -7.33
C MET A 96 2.70 -10.42 -7.90
N ALA A 97 3.84 -10.33 -7.21
CA ALA A 97 4.96 -9.54 -7.69
C ALA A 97 5.56 -10.09 -8.99
N GLU A 98 5.58 -11.42 -9.18
CA GLU A 98 6.03 -12.03 -10.43
C GLU A 98 5.10 -11.72 -11.62
N ASN A 99 3.78 -11.74 -11.40
CA ASN A 99 2.81 -11.44 -12.44
C ASN A 99 2.87 -9.96 -12.84
N TYR A 100 3.08 -9.06 -11.89
CA TYR A 100 3.36 -7.66 -12.21
C TYR A 100 4.52 -7.51 -13.20
N PHE A 101 5.64 -8.22 -13.03
CA PHE A 101 6.75 -8.16 -13.99
C PHE A 101 6.44 -8.78 -15.37
N LYS A 102 5.39 -9.59 -15.48
CA LYS A 102 4.97 -10.21 -16.75
C LYS A 102 3.95 -9.36 -17.50
N THR A 103 3.05 -8.68 -16.76
CA THR A 103 1.90 -7.97 -17.33
C THR A 103 2.01 -6.46 -17.23
N GLU A 104 2.90 -5.94 -16.37
CA GLU A 104 3.01 -4.54 -15.97
C GLU A 104 1.72 -3.97 -15.34
N GLU A 105 0.78 -4.85 -14.94
CA GLU A 105 -0.48 -4.44 -14.33
C GLU A 105 -0.27 -4.12 -12.84
N ILE A 106 -0.33 -2.82 -12.50
CA ILE A 106 -0.09 -2.30 -11.14
C ILE A 106 -1.06 -2.89 -10.10
N GLY A 107 -2.23 -3.37 -10.51
CA GLY A 107 -3.18 -4.04 -9.63
C GLY A 107 -2.56 -5.21 -8.85
N TYR A 108 -1.59 -5.92 -9.46
CA TYR A 108 -0.88 -7.01 -8.79
C TYR A 108 -0.01 -6.52 -7.62
N LEU A 109 0.45 -5.27 -7.66
CA LEU A 109 1.18 -4.66 -6.55
C LEU A 109 0.26 -4.02 -5.52
N SER A 110 -0.84 -3.41 -5.96
CA SER A 110 -1.69 -2.59 -5.10
C SER A 110 -2.67 -3.40 -4.26
N LYS A 111 -3.15 -4.53 -4.76
CA LYS A 111 -4.22 -5.32 -4.12
C LYS A 111 -3.91 -5.68 -2.67
N GLY A 112 -2.74 -6.28 -2.41
CA GLY A 112 -2.36 -6.65 -1.06
C GLY A 112 -2.18 -5.46 -0.11
N PHE A 113 -1.74 -4.29 -0.59
CA PHE A 113 -1.73 -3.08 0.24
C PHE A 113 -3.14 -2.66 0.65
N ILE A 114 -4.08 -2.70 -0.29
CA ILE A 114 -5.45 -2.22 -0.07
C ILE A 114 -6.21 -3.12 0.89
N TYR A 115 -6.11 -4.44 0.71
CA TYR A 115 -6.90 -5.40 1.46
C TYR A 115 -6.22 -5.91 2.73
N ASN A 116 -4.88 -5.89 2.83
CA ASN A 116 -4.21 -6.37 4.05
C ASN A 116 -3.84 -5.27 5.03
N TYR A 117 -3.89 -3.98 4.66
CA TYR A 117 -3.61 -2.90 5.59
C TYR A 117 -4.86 -2.12 5.96
N PHE A 118 -5.00 -1.87 7.25
CA PHE A 118 -6.07 -1.05 7.79
C PHE A 118 -5.95 0.39 7.32
N GLY A 119 -7.06 0.96 6.84
CA GLY A 119 -7.16 2.36 6.44
C GLY A 119 -7.17 2.65 4.96
N PHE A 120 -6.66 1.73 4.14
CA PHE A 120 -6.62 1.96 2.69
C PHE A 120 -8.03 2.05 2.12
N LEU A 121 -8.87 1.04 2.40
CA LEU A 121 -10.27 1.01 1.97
C LEU A 121 -11.09 2.17 2.54
N GLU A 122 -10.94 2.51 3.83
CA GLU A 122 -11.62 3.65 4.45
C GLU A 122 -11.23 4.96 3.78
N PHE A 123 -9.95 5.12 3.43
CA PHE A 123 -9.47 6.30 2.73
C PHE A 123 -10.10 6.40 1.34
N LEU A 124 -10.12 5.31 0.57
CA LEU A 124 -10.78 5.27 -0.74
C LEU A 124 -12.28 5.56 -0.62
N TYR A 125 -12.96 5.01 0.39
CA TYR A 125 -14.35 5.28 0.71
C TYR A 125 -14.60 6.77 0.97
N LEU A 126 -13.78 7.41 1.81
CA LEU A 126 -13.92 8.84 2.12
C LEU A 126 -13.64 9.72 0.90
N ILE A 127 -12.65 9.38 0.08
CA ILE A 127 -12.40 10.08 -1.20
C ILE A 127 -13.65 10.01 -2.07
N GLN A 128 -14.18 8.81 -2.28
CA GLN A 128 -15.31 8.60 -3.19
C GLN A 128 -16.59 9.26 -2.67
N LYS A 129 -16.79 9.25 -1.35
CA LYS A 129 -17.95 9.86 -0.70
C LYS A 129 -17.92 11.39 -0.77
N ASN A 130 -16.76 12.00 -0.53
CA ASN A 130 -16.67 13.43 -0.27
C ASN A 130 -16.12 14.25 -1.45
N GLY A 131 -15.43 13.61 -2.41
CA GLY A 131 -14.77 14.30 -3.52
C GLY A 131 -13.86 15.46 -3.08
N PRO A 132 -12.95 15.23 -2.12
CA PRO A 132 -12.23 16.30 -1.42
C PRO A 132 -11.28 17.06 -2.35
N SER A 133 -11.15 18.36 -2.13
CA SER A 133 -10.23 19.20 -2.90
C SER A 133 -8.82 19.24 -2.29
N ARG A 134 -8.70 18.95 -0.99
CA ARG A 134 -7.43 18.97 -0.27
C ARG A 134 -7.32 17.79 0.68
N ARG A 135 -6.08 17.34 0.91
CA ARG A 135 -5.78 16.27 1.88
C ARG A 135 -6.37 16.52 3.26
N LYS A 136 -6.29 17.76 3.75
CA LYS A 136 -6.81 18.13 5.07
C LYS A 136 -8.32 17.93 5.22
N ASP A 137 -9.07 17.94 4.12
CA ASP A 137 -10.52 17.79 4.14
C ASP A 137 -10.92 16.35 4.50
N LEU A 138 -10.01 15.39 4.36
CA LEU A 138 -10.21 13.99 4.73
C LEU A 138 -9.69 13.65 6.13
N ILE A 139 -8.72 14.41 6.66
CA ILE A 139 -7.99 14.04 7.87
C ILE A 139 -8.94 13.94 9.07
N SER A 140 -9.80 14.93 9.27
CA SER A 140 -10.72 14.97 10.41
C SER A 140 -11.74 13.83 10.39
N GLU A 141 -12.26 13.46 9.22
CA GLU A 141 -13.21 12.35 9.08
C GLU A 141 -12.50 11.01 9.29
N TRP A 142 -11.31 10.85 8.73
CA TRP A 142 -10.50 9.66 8.92
C TRP A 142 -10.09 9.48 10.39
N GLU A 143 -9.68 10.55 11.08
CA GLU A 143 -9.40 10.54 12.51
C GLU A 143 -10.63 10.12 13.33
N SER A 144 -11.82 10.65 13.02
CA SER A 144 -13.05 10.30 13.72
C SER A 144 -13.42 8.82 13.57
N LEU A 145 -13.26 8.24 12.38
CA LEU A 145 -13.45 6.80 12.16
C LEU A 145 -12.50 5.98 13.03
N TYR A 146 -11.23 6.35 13.06
CA TYR A 146 -10.19 5.63 13.80
C TYR A 146 -10.31 5.76 15.31
N GLU A 147 -10.65 6.94 15.83
CA GLU A 147 -10.87 7.15 17.26
C GLU A 147 -12.05 6.33 17.77
N LYS A 148 -13.12 6.20 16.96
CA LYS A 148 -14.28 5.39 17.28
C LYS A 148 -13.93 3.89 17.40
N GLU A 149 -13.03 3.41 16.56
CA GLU A 149 -12.74 1.97 16.44
C GLU A 149 -11.56 1.51 17.31
N TYR A 150 -10.54 2.35 17.52
CA TYR A 150 -9.31 1.98 18.24
C TYR A 150 -9.01 2.84 19.48
N GLY A 151 -9.91 3.75 19.85
CA GLY A 151 -9.73 4.71 20.94
C GLY A 151 -8.83 5.90 20.55
N LYS A 152 -8.66 6.83 21.49
CA LYS A 152 -7.85 8.05 21.30
C LYS A 152 -6.37 7.70 21.11
N ARG A 153 -5.93 7.55 19.87
CA ARG A 153 -4.51 7.56 19.50
C ARG A 153 -3.99 9.00 19.47
N ILE A 154 -2.67 9.16 19.59
CA ILE A 154 -2.02 10.46 19.42
C ILE A 154 -2.25 10.96 17.99
N THR A 155 -2.84 12.16 17.84
CA THR A 155 -3.16 12.82 16.56
C THR A 155 -1.98 12.81 15.57
N THR A 156 -0.76 13.05 16.04
CA THR A 156 0.46 13.00 15.22
C THR A 156 0.68 11.64 14.53
N THR A 157 0.38 10.55 15.22
CA THR A 157 0.48 9.18 14.66
C THR A 157 -0.54 8.98 13.56
N ASN A 158 -1.77 9.44 13.77
CA ASN A 158 -2.86 9.39 12.81
C ASN A 158 -2.52 10.18 11.54
N ILE A 159 -2.07 11.42 11.68
CA ILE A 159 -1.61 12.27 10.55
C ILE A 159 -0.47 11.58 9.76
N THR A 160 0.47 10.95 10.46
CA THR A 160 1.57 10.22 9.82
C THR A 160 1.06 9.02 9.01
N GLN A 161 0.12 8.26 9.56
CA GLN A 161 -0.48 7.11 8.90
C GLN A 161 -1.30 7.53 7.67
N PHE A 162 -2.15 8.54 7.83
CA PHE A 162 -2.90 9.17 6.74
C PHE A 162 -1.96 9.59 5.60
N SER A 163 -0.88 10.30 5.93
CA SER A 163 0.07 10.79 4.92
C SER A 163 0.75 9.64 4.17
N ARG A 164 1.05 8.53 4.86
CA ARG A 164 1.63 7.34 4.23
C ARG A 164 0.63 6.68 3.28
N ILE A 165 -0.58 6.37 3.75
CA ILE A 165 -1.63 5.74 2.92
C ILE A 165 -1.85 6.57 1.65
N TYR A 166 -1.96 7.90 1.78
CA TYR A 166 -2.08 8.80 0.65
C TYR A 166 -0.95 8.63 -0.39
N ILE A 167 0.31 8.55 0.06
CA ILE A 167 1.47 8.35 -0.83
C ILE A 167 1.40 7.00 -1.54
N TYR A 168 1.00 5.93 -0.84
CA TYR A 168 0.83 4.61 -1.47
C TYR A 168 -0.30 4.62 -2.50
N LEU A 169 -1.46 5.14 -2.16
CA LEU A 169 -2.60 5.21 -3.07
C LEU A 169 -2.27 6.02 -4.33
N LEU A 170 -1.56 7.14 -4.18
CA LEU A 170 -1.13 7.95 -5.31
C LEU A 170 -0.05 7.23 -6.13
N GLY A 171 0.96 6.67 -5.48
CA GLY A 171 2.07 5.97 -6.13
C GLY A 171 1.65 4.69 -6.86
N LEU A 172 0.61 4.02 -6.38
CA LEU A 172 0.00 2.85 -7.00
C LEU A 172 -1.13 3.23 -7.96
N GLY A 173 -1.37 4.51 -8.23
CA GLY A 173 -2.36 4.95 -9.23
C GLY A 173 -3.82 4.63 -8.88
N LEU A 174 -4.15 4.42 -7.60
CA LEU A 174 -5.51 4.20 -7.12
C LEU A 174 -6.26 5.52 -6.92
N ILE A 175 -5.53 6.62 -6.73
CA ILE A 175 -6.10 7.96 -6.65
C ILE A 175 -5.36 8.86 -7.62
N ARG A 176 -6.04 9.89 -8.11
CA ARG A 176 -5.48 10.90 -9.00
C ARG A 176 -5.86 12.30 -8.56
N LEU A 177 -5.03 13.26 -8.96
CA LEU A 177 -5.34 14.68 -8.80
C LEU A 177 -5.92 15.20 -10.11
N ASN A 178 -7.23 15.47 -10.12
CA ASN A 178 -7.94 15.96 -11.29
C ASN A 178 -8.68 17.25 -10.92
N ASN A 179 -8.50 18.32 -11.69
CA ASN A 179 -9.19 19.60 -11.46
C ASN A 179 -9.16 20.10 -10.00
N ARG A 180 -8.00 19.95 -9.32
CA ARG A 180 -7.79 20.28 -7.89
C ARG A 180 -8.64 19.45 -6.91
N LYS A 181 -9.16 18.30 -7.36
CA LYS A 181 -9.80 17.28 -6.52
C LYS A 181 -8.92 16.04 -6.43
N ILE A 182 -9.03 15.36 -5.31
CA ILE A 182 -8.53 14.01 -5.14
C ILE A 182 -9.68 13.09 -5.52
N GLU A 183 -9.47 12.28 -6.55
CA GLU A 183 -10.47 11.36 -7.09
C GLU A 183 -9.96 9.93 -7.03
N LEU A 184 -10.87 8.99 -6.80
CA LEU A 184 -10.61 7.57 -6.97
C LEU A 184 -10.37 7.28 -8.46
N ASN A 185 -9.41 6.41 -8.75
CA ASN A 185 -9.28 5.80 -10.06
C ASN A 185 -10.20 4.58 -10.13
N ASP A 186 -11.47 4.83 -10.44
CA ASP A 186 -12.54 3.83 -10.45
C ASP A 186 -12.18 2.59 -11.30
N GLU A 187 -11.60 2.79 -12.48
CA GLU A 187 -11.21 1.71 -13.37
C GLU A 187 -10.16 0.80 -12.73
N HIS A 188 -9.12 1.38 -12.13
CA HIS A 188 -8.07 0.61 -11.46
C HIS A 188 -8.60 -0.08 -10.21
N TYR A 189 -9.42 0.57 -9.39
CA TYR A 189 -9.98 -0.08 -8.20
C TYR A 189 -10.87 -1.27 -8.59
N LEU A 190 -11.70 -1.13 -9.63
CA LEU A 190 -12.54 -2.23 -10.12
C LEU A 190 -11.72 -3.33 -10.79
N SER A 191 -10.58 -3.02 -11.42
CA SER A 191 -9.72 -4.04 -12.04
C SER A 191 -9.11 -4.99 -11.02
N LEU A 192 -8.98 -4.59 -9.75
CA LEU A 192 -8.46 -5.45 -8.68
C LEU A 192 -9.28 -6.73 -8.49
N GLU A 193 -10.58 -6.72 -8.82
CA GLU A 193 -11.43 -7.91 -8.74
C GLU A 193 -11.02 -9.00 -9.72
N LYS A 194 -10.43 -8.62 -10.86
CA LYS A 194 -9.99 -9.54 -11.90
C LYS A 194 -8.70 -10.28 -11.53
N ILE A 195 -8.02 -9.83 -10.48
CA ILE A 195 -6.78 -10.45 -10.00
C ILE A 195 -7.15 -11.60 -9.07
N GLU A 196 -7.25 -12.79 -9.64
CA GLU A 196 -7.53 -14.02 -8.91
C GLU A 196 -6.31 -14.52 -8.12
N TYR A 197 -6.55 -15.24 -7.02
CA TYR A 197 -5.53 -15.91 -6.19
C TYR A 197 -4.38 -14.99 -5.74
N TRP A 198 -4.69 -14.12 -4.77
CA TRP A 198 -3.76 -13.16 -4.16
C TRP A 198 -3.53 -13.42 -2.68
#